data_AF-A0A8T8W965-F1
#
_entry.id   AF-A0A8T8W965-F1
#
_cell.length_a   1.000
_cell.length_b   1.000
_cell.length_c   1.000
_cell.angle_alpha   90.00
_cell.angle_beta   90.00
_cell.angle_gamma   90.00
#
_symmetry.space_group_name_H-M   'P 1'
#
loop_
_entity.id
_entity.type
_entity.pdbx_description
1 polymer ?
#
loop_
_entity_poly.entity_id
_entity_poly.type
_entity_poly.pdbx_seq_one_letter_code
_entity_poly.pdbx_strand_id
1 'polypeptide(L)'
;MHRAPDPSDRTGIEQPSWRSILAGYVLIAGLLASLWAVSNPAAALTLLLAGVAVRRGTPRAAAAVRCVRVCREFTVDLGGRLRITVAKPPVDDAA
;
A
#
# COMPACT_ATOMS: atom_id res chain seq x y z
N MET A 1 -22.28 -56.65 -16.06
CA MET A 1 -22.22 -56.37 -14.60
C MET A 1 -21.70 -54.95 -14.41
N HIS A 2 -22.57 -53.98 -14.10
CA HIS A 2 -22.15 -52.62 -13.75
C HIS A 2 -21.61 -52.63 -12.32
N ARG A 3 -20.32 -52.32 -12.15
CA ARG A 3 -19.71 -52.11 -10.85
C ARG A 3 -20.16 -50.73 -10.37
N ALA A 4 -20.77 -50.66 -9.19
CA ALA A 4 -21.11 -49.37 -8.59
C ALA A 4 -19.82 -48.55 -8.41
N PRO A 5 -19.82 -47.24 -8.72
CA PRO A 5 -18.65 -46.40 -8.51
C PRO A 5 -18.27 -46.44 -7.03
N ASP A 6 -17.00 -46.71 -6.77
CA ASP A 6 -16.45 -46.86 -5.43
C ASP A 6 -16.53 -45.50 -4.72
N PRO A 7 -17.17 -45.38 -3.53
CA PRO A 7 -17.26 -44.11 -2.83
C PRO A 7 -15.91 -43.50 -2.47
N SER A 8 -14.82 -44.29 -2.51
CA SER A 8 -13.44 -43.82 -2.31
C SER A 8 -12.86 -43.03 -3.48
N ASP A 9 -13.47 -43.08 -4.68
CA ASP A 9 -13.06 -42.24 -5.83
C ASP A 9 -13.57 -40.80 -5.72
N ARG A 10 -14.31 -40.46 -4.65
CA ARG A 10 -14.45 -39.08 -4.24
C ARG A 10 -13.11 -38.64 -3.69
N THR A 11 -12.26 -38.10 -4.57
CA THR A 11 -11.19 -37.18 -4.17
C THR A 11 -11.78 -36.27 -3.10
N GLY A 12 -11.36 -36.49 -1.85
CA GLY A 12 -11.96 -35.85 -0.69
C GLY A 12 -12.13 -34.37 -1.00
N ILE A 13 -13.27 -33.80 -0.62
CA ILE A 13 -13.46 -32.36 -0.66
C ILE A 13 -12.36 -31.80 0.23
N GLU A 14 -11.23 -31.45 -0.39
CA GLU A 14 -10.04 -30.98 0.27
C GLU A 14 -10.48 -29.68 0.90
N GLN A 15 -10.67 -29.70 2.22
CA GLN A 15 -11.31 -28.59 2.90
C GLN A 15 -10.52 -27.33 2.53
N PRO A 16 -11.13 -26.37 1.83
CA PRO A 16 -10.39 -25.26 1.26
C PRO A 16 -9.79 -24.50 2.43
N SER A 17 -8.46 -24.53 2.50
CA SER A 17 -7.76 -23.74 3.51
C SER A 17 -8.13 -22.27 3.31
N TRP A 18 -8.23 -21.50 4.39
CA TRP A 18 -8.49 -20.05 4.29
C TRP A 18 -7.54 -19.33 3.32
N ARG A 19 -6.31 -19.85 3.17
CA ARG A 19 -5.34 -19.39 2.18
C ARG A 19 -5.80 -19.62 0.74
N SER A 20 -6.42 -20.75 0.42
CA SER A 20 -6.92 -21.03 -0.94
C SER A 20 -8.12 -20.14 -1.28
N ILE A 21 -8.98 -19.88 -0.29
CA ILE A 21 -10.13 -18.96 -0.44
C ILE A 21 -9.63 -17.54 -0.72
N LEU A 22 -8.69 -17.05 0.10
CA LEU A 22 -8.08 -15.73 -0.12
C LEU A 22 -7.36 -15.66 -1.46
N ALA A 23 -6.62 -16.70 -1.85
CA ALA A 23 -5.96 -16.76 -3.15
C ALA A 23 -6.97 -16.65 -4.31
N GLY A 24 -8.12 -17.34 -4.20
CA GLY A 24 -9.21 -17.23 -5.17
C GLY A 24 -9.73 -15.79 -5.30
N TYR A 25 -10.01 -15.12 -4.18
CA TYR A 25 -10.47 -13.73 -4.19
C TYR A 25 -9.41 -12.77 -4.76
N VAL A 26 -8.14 -12.97 -4.42
CA VAL A 26 -7.03 -12.16 -4.95
C VAL A 26 -6.90 -12.33 -6.46
N LEU A 27 -7.04 -13.55 -6.98
CA LEU A 27 -7.00 -13.79 -8.42
C LEU A 27 -8.15 -13.10 -9.16
N ILE A 28 -9.38 -13.20 -8.65
CA ILE A 28 -10.55 -12.54 -9.25
C ILE A 28 -10.37 -11.02 -9.23
N ALA A 29 -9.96 -10.46 -8.09
CA ALA A 29 -9.69 -9.03 -7.96
C ALA A 29 -8.56 -8.57 -8.90
N GLY A 30 -7.50 -9.38 -9.02
CA GLY A 30 -6.38 -9.12 -9.92
C GLY A 30 -6.80 -9.10 -11.38
N LEU A 31 -7.66 -10.03 -11.81
CA LEU A 31 -8.19 -10.08 -13.17
C LEU A 31 -9.02 -8.83 -13.48
N LEU A 32 -9.96 -8.48 -12.60
CA LEU A 32 -10.79 -7.27 -12.77
C LEU A 32 -9.94 -6.00 -12.80
N ALA A 33 -8.95 -5.90 -11.91
CA ALA A 33 -8.02 -4.77 -11.88
C ALA A 33 -7.18 -4.70 -13.16
N SER A 34 -6.71 -5.83 -13.69
CA SER A 34 -5.96 -5.87 -14.95
C SER A 34 -6.80 -5.39 -16.12
N LEU A 35 -8.06 -5.82 -16.20
CA LEU A 35 -8.98 -5.43 -17.25
C LEU A 35 -9.28 -3.93 -17.17
N TRP A 36 -9.54 -3.43 -15.97
CA TRP A 36 -9.75 -2.00 -15.72
C TRP A 36 -8.53 -1.16 -16.09
N ALA A 37 -7.32 -1.65 -15.76
CA ALA A 37 -6.07 -0.97 -16.09
C ALA A 37 -5.82 -0.90 -17.60
N VAL A 38 -6.18 -1.94 -18.36
CA VAL A 38 -6.11 -1.92 -19.82
C VAL A 38 -7.11 -0.91 -20.40
N SER A 39 -8.32 -0.79 -19.83
CA SER A 39 -9.30 0.20 -20.26
C SER A 39 -8.91 1.64 -19.90
N ASN A 40 -8.18 1.84 -18.78
CA ASN A 40 -7.82 3.15 -18.25
C ASN A 40 -6.33 3.24 -17.89
N PRO A 41 -5.42 3.21 -18.88
CA PRO A 41 -3.98 3.08 -18.63
C PRO A 41 -3.40 4.29 -17.88
N ALA A 42 -3.89 5.50 -18.16
CA ALA A 42 -3.44 6.72 -17.49
C ALA A 42 -3.83 6.73 -16.00
N ALA A 43 -5.04 6.29 -15.67
CA ALA A 43 -5.51 6.20 -14.27
C ALA A 43 -4.72 5.13 -13.50
N ALA A 44 -4.48 3.97 -14.11
CA ALA A 44 -3.66 2.91 -13.52
C ALA A 44 -2.23 3.38 -13.24
N LEU A 45 -1.60 4.08 -14.20
CA LEU A 45 -0.26 4.62 -14.04
C LEU A 45 -0.21 5.67 -12.91
N THR A 46 -1.22 6.53 -12.83
CA THR A 46 -1.33 7.54 -11.77
C THR A 46 -1.44 6.89 -10.40
N LEU A 47 -2.27 5.86 -10.25
CA LEU A 47 -2.40 5.10 -8.99
C LEU A 47 -1.10 4.41 -8.59
N LEU A 48 -0.39 3.81 -9.55
CA LEU A 48 0.92 3.20 -9.30
C LEU A 48 1.95 4.23 -8.83
N LEU A 49 2.04 5.37 -9.51
CA LEU A 49 2.95 6.45 -9.14
C LEU A 49 2.60 7.03 -7.77
N ALA A 50 1.31 7.25 -7.48
CA ALA A 50 0.85 7.70 -6.17
C ALA A 50 1.24 6.71 -5.07
N GLY A 51 1.05 5.41 -5.30
CA GLY A 51 1.45 4.36 -4.35
C GLY A 51 2.95 4.37 -4.06
N VAL A 52 3.78 4.51 -5.10
CA VAL A 52 5.24 4.62 -4.95
C VAL A 52 5.63 5.90 -4.19
N ALA A 53 5.01 7.02 -4.52
CA ALA A 53 5.26 8.30 -3.86
C ALA A 53 4.91 8.24 -2.36
N VAL A 54 3.76 7.68 -2.02
CA VAL A 54 3.34 7.49 -0.62
C VAL A 54 4.30 6.56 0.11
N ARG A 55 4.65 5.40 -0.46
CA ARG A 55 5.55 4.43 0.18
C ARG A 55 6.95 4.99 0.46
N ARG A 56 7.48 5.83 -0.43
CA ARG A 56 8.80 6.48 -0.23
C ARG A 56 8.71 7.76 0.59
N GLY A 57 7.60 8.49 0.52
CA GLY A 57 7.38 9.76 1.20
C GLY A 57 7.01 9.61 2.67
N THR A 58 6.22 8.59 3.02
CA THR A 58 5.74 8.36 4.40
C THR A 58 6.84 8.25 5.46
N PRO A 59 7.92 7.46 5.30
CA PRO A 59 8.97 7.39 6.32
C PRO A 59 9.72 8.72 6.47
N ARG A 60 9.93 9.46 5.36
CA ARG A 60 10.60 10.77 5.39
C ARG A 60 9.73 11.85 6.01
N ALA A 61 8.44 11.86 5.69
CA ALA A 61 7.48 12.78 6.28
C ALA A 61 7.28 12.49 7.78
N ALA A 62 7.23 11.22 8.19
CA ALA A 62 7.11 10.84 9.59
C ALA A 62 8.34 11.27 10.41
N ALA A 63 9.56 11.08 9.86
CA ALA A 63 10.79 11.55 10.49
C ALA A 63 10.85 13.09 10.56
N ALA A 64 10.45 13.77 9.48
CA ALA A 64 10.36 15.23 9.42
C ALA A 64 9.41 15.81 10.48
N VAL A 65 8.20 15.27 10.57
CA VAL A 65 7.20 15.68 11.56
C VAL A 65 7.71 15.43 12.98
N ARG A 66 8.42 14.33 13.22
CA ARG A 66 8.99 14.02 14.53
C ARG A 66 10.12 15.01 14.89
N CYS A 67 11.00 15.37 13.96
CA CYS A 67 12.01 16.42 14.17
C CYS A 67 11.40 17.81 14.39
N VAL A 68 10.38 18.22 13.62
CA VAL A 68 9.70 19.51 13.85
C VAL A 68 9.06 19.56 15.24
N ARG A 69 8.46 18.46 15.71
CA ARG A 69 7.83 18.39 17.04
C ARG A 69 8.84 18.38 18.18
N VAL A 70 9.95 17.65 18.04
CA VAL A 70 10.92 17.44 19.12
C VAL A 70 12.04 18.48 19.10
N CYS A 71 12.60 18.77 17.92
CA CYS A 71 13.76 19.64 17.73
C CYS A 71 13.39 21.11 17.48
N ARG A 72 12.10 21.44 17.26
CA ARG A 72 11.56 22.78 16.91
C ARG A 72 12.14 23.46 15.65
N GLU A 73 13.11 22.82 15.00
CA GLU A 73 13.76 23.30 13.79
C GLU A 73 13.90 22.15 12.79
N PHE A 74 13.52 22.39 11.54
CA PHE A 74 13.64 21.40 10.47
C PHE A 74 14.14 22.06 9.19
N THR A 75 15.33 21.65 8.76
CA THR A 75 15.93 22.07 7.49
C THR A 75 15.77 20.96 6.47
N VAL A 76 15.02 21.22 5.40
CA VAL A 76 14.97 20.36 4.22
C VAL A 76 15.82 20.98 3.13
N ASP A 77 16.74 20.18 2.62
CA ASP A 77 17.50 20.50 1.42
C ASP A 77 16.82 19.87 0.19
N LEU A 78 16.21 20.70 -0.65
CA LEU A 78 15.57 20.29 -1.89
C LEU A 78 16.63 20.30 -3.01
N GLY A 79 17.36 19.19 -3.11
CA GLY A 79 18.26 18.93 -4.23
C GLY A 79 19.44 19.91 -4.33
N GLY A 80 19.95 20.42 -3.21
CA GLY A 80 21.14 21.26 -3.13
C GLY A 80 20.95 22.71 -3.60
N ARG A 81 19.75 23.08 -4.07
CA ARG A 81 19.46 24.43 -4.60
C ARG A 81 18.58 25.27 -3.69
N LEU A 82 17.74 24.63 -2.88
CA LEU A 82 16.79 25.32 -2.03
C LEU A 82 16.78 24.69 -0.64
N ARG A 83 17.17 25.47 0.37
CA ARG A 83 17.08 25.07 1.77
C ARG A 83 15.87 25.76 2.39
N ILE A 84 14.89 24.97 2.81
CA ILE A 84 13.72 25.47 3.54
C ILE A 84 13.93 25.14 5.01
N THR A 85 14.04 26.18 5.83
CA THR A 85 14.18 26.07 7.28
C THR A 85 12.84 26.43 7.91
N VAL A 86 12.18 25.45 8.53
CA VAL A 86 10.95 25.67 9.29
C VAL A 86 11.33 25.70 10.77
N ALA A 87 11.37 26.91 11.34
CA ALA A 87 11.52 27.12 12.78
C ALA A 87 10.13 27.40 13.38
N LYS A 88 9.77 26.69 14.44
CA LYS A 88 8.56 27.02 15.21
C LYS A 88 8.91 28.19 16.15
N PRO A 89 8.36 29.40 15.95
CA PRO A 89 8.59 30.49 16.89
C PRO A 89 8.07 30.08 18.27
N PRO A 90 8.73 30.48 19.37
CA PRO A 90 8.18 30.28 20.69
C PRO A 90 6.79 30.91 20.72
N VAL A 91 5.78 30.11 21.09
CA VAL A 91 4.53 30.70 21.59
C VAL A 91 4.96 31.38 22.88
N ASP A 92 4.93 32.71 22.89
CA ASP A 92 4.98 33.47 24.12
C ASP A 92 3.83 32.96 24.99
N ASP A 93 4.15 32.15 25.98
CA ASP A 93 3.30 31.98 27.16
C ASP A 93 3.34 33.34 27.86
N ALA A 94 2.48 34.25 27.43
CA ALA A 94 2.20 35.49 28.15
C ALA A 94 1.51 35.11 29.47
N ALA A 95 2.30 34.99 30.53
CA ALA A 95 1.86 34.94 31.91
C ALA A 95 2.83 35.71 32.81
#